data_AF-W3XEY2-F1
#
_entry.id   AF-W3XEY2-F1
#
_cell.length_a   1.000
_cell.length_b   1.000
_cell.length_c   1.000
_cell.angle_alpha   90.00
_cell.angle_beta   90.00
_cell.angle_gamma   90.00
#
_symmetry.space_group_name_H-M   'P 1'
#
loop_
_entity.id
_entity.type
_entity.pdbx_description
1 polymer ?
#
loop_
_entity_poly.entity_id
_entity_poly.type
_entity_poly.pdbx_seq_one_letter_code
_entity_poly.pdbx_strand_id
1 'polypeptide(L)'
;MIKQCTSKLVRQQRQLYQQFRAYSSEVETQPSDSLPSLRYPDSINKDHYDLPSYVAYAERIGLDTSTTTYVGTHYEYTVAASLKRFGFELRRVGGAGDYGIDLLGSWSVPSTPQPLRVLLQCKASSATSKARIGPATIRELEGAFVGAPPGWRGSNVLGLLVTQKAATKGVVDSLGRSRWPMGFISCLSDGSVQQMIWNAKAEEEGLAGLGVAVRRSTTRAQQELMLTWKGQPAMLD
;
A
#
# COMPACT_ATOMS: atom_id res chain seq x y z
N MET A 1 -35.82 29.77 -19.21
CA MET A 1 -36.09 28.95 -18.01
C MET A 1 -34.90 28.11 -17.50
N ILE A 2 -33.80 27.92 -18.25
CA ILE A 2 -32.67 27.04 -17.85
C ILE A 2 -31.69 27.69 -16.84
N LYS A 3 -31.56 29.03 -16.81
CA LYS A 3 -30.62 29.73 -15.91
C LYS A 3 -31.02 29.78 -14.43
N GLN A 4 -32.29 29.53 -14.10
CA GLN A 4 -32.75 29.55 -12.69
C GLN A 4 -32.49 28.23 -11.96
N CYS A 5 -32.40 27.09 -12.67
CA CYS A 5 -32.25 25.77 -12.07
C CYS A 5 -30.83 25.53 -11.49
N THR A 6 -29.79 26.00 -12.18
CA THR A 6 -28.39 25.91 -11.72
C THR A 6 -28.10 26.73 -10.46
N SER A 7 -28.77 27.87 -10.30
CA SER A 7 -28.60 28.73 -9.11
C SER A 7 -29.12 28.08 -7.82
N LYS A 8 -30.17 27.26 -7.91
CA LYS A 8 -30.74 26.54 -6.77
C LYS A 8 -29.82 25.39 -6.33
N LEU A 9 -29.26 24.65 -7.29
CA LEU A 9 -28.34 23.55 -7.01
C LEU A 9 -27.05 24.04 -6.31
N VAL A 10 -26.48 25.15 -6.79
CA VAL A 10 -25.26 25.73 -6.19
C VAL A 10 -25.53 26.28 -4.78
N ARG A 11 -26.72 26.87 -4.54
CA ARG A 11 -27.13 27.32 -3.20
C ARG A 11 -27.31 26.14 -2.26
N GLN A 12 -27.94 25.05 -2.71
CA GLN A 12 -28.13 23.85 -1.92
C GLN A 12 -26.79 23.19 -1.56
N GLN A 13 -25.84 23.16 -2.50
CA GLN A 13 -24.50 22.62 -2.27
C GLN A 13 -23.68 23.47 -1.28
N ARG A 14 -23.79 24.80 -1.35
CA ARG A 14 -23.18 25.70 -0.34
C ARG A 14 -23.80 25.51 1.03
N GLN A 15 -25.11 25.32 1.10
CA GLN A 15 -25.83 25.14 2.36
C GLN A 15 -25.44 23.81 3.02
N LEU A 16 -25.37 22.71 2.24
CA LEU A 16 -24.86 21.42 2.72
C LEU A 16 -23.40 21.49 3.18
N TYR A 17 -22.55 22.22 2.46
CA TYR A 17 -21.16 22.42 2.85
C TYR A 17 -21.03 23.22 4.16
N GLN A 18 -21.83 24.26 4.34
CA GLN A 18 -21.89 25.04 5.58
C GLN A 18 -22.42 24.22 6.74
N GLN A 19 -23.43 23.38 6.50
CA GLN A 19 -24.00 22.47 7.51
C GLN A 19 -23.00 21.40 7.93
N PHE A 20 -22.25 20.83 6.97
CA PHE A 20 -21.16 19.88 7.24
C PHE A 20 -20.02 20.54 8.02
N ARG A 21 -19.65 21.77 7.67
CA ARG A 21 -18.61 22.52 8.37
C ARG A 21 -19.02 22.88 9.81
N ALA A 22 -20.28 23.26 10.02
CA ALA A 22 -20.83 23.52 11.36
C ALA A 22 -20.89 22.24 12.21
N TYR A 23 -21.34 21.13 11.62
CA TYR A 23 -21.30 19.82 12.27
C TYR A 23 -19.87 19.39 12.63
N SER A 24 -18.90 19.64 11.75
CA SER A 24 -17.49 19.35 12.02
C SER A 24 -16.91 20.21 13.14
N SER A 25 -17.32 21.48 13.27
CA SER A 25 -16.90 22.34 14.39
C SER A 25 -17.55 21.99 15.72
N GLU A 26 -18.73 21.37 15.72
CA GLU A 26 -19.40 20.92 16.95
C GLU A 26 -18.83 19.59 17.48
N VAL A 27 -18.25 18.75 16.61
CA VAL A 27 -17.61 17.48 16.97
C VAL A 27 -16.22 17.68 17.62
N GLU A 28 -15.67 18.90 17.63
CA GLU A 28 -14.32 19.21 18.12
C GLU A 28 -14.21 19.38 19.65
N THR A 29 -15.14 18.82 20.43
CA THR A 29 -15.12 18.89 21.91
C THR A 29 -15.19 17.53 22.61
N GLN A 30 -14.71 16.47 21.97
CA GLN A 30 -14.40 15.22 22.65
C GLN A 30 -12.88 15.01 22.62
N PRO A 31 -12.23 14.74 23.77
CA PRO A 31 -10.79 14.53 23.82
C PRO A 31 -10.46 13.40 22.86
N SER A 32 -9.54 13.67 21.92
CA SER A 32 -9.06 12.70 20.98
C SER A 32 -8.40 11.58 21.77
N ASP A 33 -9.06 10.42 21.85
CA ASP A 33 -8.39 9.16 22.13
C ASP A 33 -7.37 8.97 21.01
N SER A 34 -6.15 9.46 21.25
CA SER A 34 -5.01 9.24 20.39
C SER A 34 -4.91 7.74 20.15
N LEU A 35 -5.06 7.31 18.89
CA LEU A 35 -4.86 5.91 18.53
C LEU A 35 -3.56 5.44 19.19
N PRO A 36 -3.56 4.30 19.90
CA PRO A 36 -2.37 3.85 20.60
C PRO A 36 -1.21 3.78 19.60
N SER A 37 -0.09 4.40 19.97
CA SER A 37 1.11 4.46 19.14
C SER A 37 1.44 3.06 18.61
N LEU A 38 1.46 2.90 17.28
CA LEU A 38 1.77 1.61 16.65
C LEU A 38 3.14 1.13 17.12
N ARG A 39 3.17 0.02 17.86
CA ARG A 39 4.40 -0.67 18.22
C ARG A 39 4.77 -1.62 17.11
N TYR A 40 5.79 -1.25 16.35
CA TYR A 40 6.40 -2.14 15.38
C TYR A 40 7.16 -3.26 16.11
N PRO A 41 7.23 -4.47 15.54
CA PRO A 41 8.21 -5.47 15.96
C PRO A 41 9.61 -4.87 15.95
N ASP A 42 10.48 -5.32 16.86
CA ASP A 42 11.86 -4.86 16.91
C ASP A 42 12.57 -5.13 15.57
N SER A 43 13.38 -4.18 15.12
CA SER A 43 14.16 -4.34 13.91
C SER A 43 15.12 -5.51 14.08
N ILE A 44 15.00 -6.52 13.22
CA ILE A 44 15.87 -7.71 13.25
C ILE A 44 17.33 -7.35 12.98
N ASN A 45 17.59 -6.30 12.19
CA ASN A 45 18.93 -5.86 11.82
C ASN A 45 19.20 -4.40 12.27
N LYS A 46 20.34 -4.17 12.95
CA LYS A 46 20.79 -2.85 13.40
C LYS A 46 21.74 -2.16 12.41
N ASP A 47 22.30 -2.90 11.46
CA ASP A 47 23.26 -2.41 10.47
C ASP A 47 22.61 -1.68 9.29
N HIS A 48 21.33 -1.92 9.03
CA HIS A 48 20.62 -1.30 7.91
C HIS A 48 19.11 -1.17 8.17
N TYR A 49 18.52 -0.09 7.64
CA TYR A 49 17.11 0.29 7.88
C TYR A 49 16.44 0.89 6.64
N ASP A 50 17.17 1.09 5.56
CA ASP A 50 16.70 1.58 4.27
C ASP A 50 17.56 1.02 3.13
N LEU A 51 17.18 1.34 1.88
CA LEU A 51 17.93 0.84 0.71
C LEU A 51 19.39 1.30 0.70
N PRO A 52 19.72 2.60 0.91
CA PRO A 52 21.11 3.06 0.93
C PRO A 52 21.96 2.38 2.01
N SER A 53 21.45 2.29 3.24
CA SER A 53 22.19 1.62 4.34
C SER A 53 22.38 0.14 4.09
N TYR A 54 21.43 -0.54 3.45
CA TYR A 54 21.57 -1.96 3.10
C TYR A 54 22.63 -2.20 2.02
N VAL A 55 22.68 -1.36 0.99
CA VAL A 55 23.72 -1.43 -0.05
C VAL A 55 25.10 -1.19 0.58
N ALA A 56 25.24 -0.15 1.40
CA ALA A 56 26.50 0.14 2.10
C ALA A 56 26.92 -1.00 3.04
N TYR A 57 25.97 -1.61 3.75
CA TYR A 57 26.21 -2.80 4.57
C TYR A 57 26.74 -3.96 3.72
N ALA A 58 26.07 -4.28 2.62
CA ALA A 58 26.43 -5.38 1.74
C ALA A 58 27.83 -5.20 1.13
N GLU A 59 28.17 -3.98 0.69
CA GLU A 59 29.50 -3.65 0.21
C GLU A 59 30.56 -3.82 1.31
N ARG A 60 30.30 -3.30 2.51
CA ARG A 60 31.24 -3.35 3.65
C ARG A 60 31.62 -4.77 4.05
N ILE A 61 30.68 -5.72 3.99
CA ILE A 61 30.93 -7.11 4.39
C ILE A 61 31.14 -8.05 3.20
N GLY A 62 31.14 -7.53 1.96
CA GLY A 62 31.34 -8.32 0.75
C GLY A 62 30.25 -9.35 0.48
N LEU A 63 28.98 -9.00 0.73
CA LEU A 63 27.85 -9.89 0.43
C LEU A 63 27.76 -10.19 -1.07
N ASP A 64 27.51 -11.45 -1.41
CA ASP A 64 27.21 -11.85 -2.77
C ASP A 64 25.80 -11.36 -3.17
N THR A 65 25.77 -10.41 -4.10
CA THR A 65 24.55 -9.76 -4.59
C THR A 65 23.65 -10.66 -5.43
N SER A 66 24.13 -11.87 -5.79
CA SER A 66 23.34 -12.87 -6.51
C SER A 66 22.51 -13.77 -5.60
N THR A 67 22.78 -13.73 -4.28
CA THR A 67 22.08 -14.56 -3.30
C THR A 67 20.61 -14.18 -3.18
N THR A 68 19.76 -15.18 -2.88
CA THR A 68 18.32 -14.95 -2.69
C THR A 68 18.03 -14.01 -1.52
N THR A 69 18.84 -14.07 -0.45
CA THR A 69 18.73 -13.16 0.69
C THR A 69 19.04 -11.72 0.29
N TYR A 70 20.10 -11.50 -0.49
CA TYR A 70 20.42 -10.15 -0.97
C TYR A 70 19.32 -9.60 -1.87
N VAL A 71 18.93 -10.38 -2.88
CA VAL A 71 17.92 -9.98 -3.85
C VAL A 71 16.56 -9.71 -3.17
N GLY A 72 16.15 -10.55 -2.23
CA GLY A 72 14.92 -10.37 -1.46
C GLY A 72 14.95 -9.10 -0.61
N THR A 73 15.97 -8.97 0.25
CA THR A 73 16.12 -7.82 1.15
C THR A 73 16.23 -6.50 0.39
N HIS A 74 17.01 -6.48 -0.69
CA HIS A 74 17.11 -5.30 -1.56
C HIS A 74 15.74 -4.97 -2.16
N TYR A 75 15.01 -5.96 -2.67
CA TYR A 75 13.71 -5.74 -3.27
C TYR A 75 12.68 -5.21 -2.26
N GLU A 76 12.66 -5.73 -1.03
CA GLU A 76 11.81 -5.23 0.05
C GLU A 76 12.06 -3.74 0.33
N TYR A 77 13.34 -3.32 0.41
CA TYR A 77 13.67 -1.90 0.58
C TYR A 77 13.34 -1.05 -0.65
N THR A 78 13.52 -1.58 -1.86
CA THR A 78 13.08 -0.92 -3.09
C THR A 78 11.57 -0.69 -3.07
N VAL A 79 10.78 -1.70 -2.69
CA VAL A 79 9.31 -1.58 -2.56
C VAL A 79 8.95 -0.53 -1.51
N ALA A 80 9.56 -0.59 -0.32
CA ALA A 80 9.31 0.37 0.75
C ALA A 80 9.57 1.82 0.28
N ALA A 81 10.70 2.07 -0.40
CA ALA A 81 11.03 3.38 -0.93
C ALA A 81 10.07 3.83 -2.06
N SER A 82 9.73 2.90 -2.96
CA SER A 82 8.90 3.19 -4.14
C SER A 82 7.46 3.52 -3.79
N LEU A 83 6.92 2.88 -2.74
CA LEU A 83 5.56 3.09 -2.29
C LEU A 83 5.35 4.38 -1.49
N LYS A 84 6.43 5.04 -1.01
CA LYS A 84 6.34 6.33 -0.32
C LYS A 84 5.57 7.38 -1.13
N ARG A 85 5.81 7.45 -2.45
CA ARG A 85 5.12 8.40 -3.34
C ARG A 85 3.61 8.18 -3.48
N PHE A 86 3.12 7.04 -2.98
CA PHE A 86 1.71 6.68 -2.94
C PHE A 86 1.12 6.81 -1.53
N GLY A 87 1.79 7.50 -0.62
CA GLY A 87 1.32 7.75 0.75
C GLY A 87 1.60 6.59 1.72
N PHE A 88 2.48 5.66 1.37
CA PHE A 88 2.87 4.56 2.26
C PHE A 88 4.04 4.94 3.16
N GLU A 89 3.93 4.61 4.44
CA GLU A 89 5.04 4.61 5.39
C GLU A 89 5.32 3.19 5.84
N LEU A 90 6.39 2.59 5.33
CA LEU A 90 6.70 1.18 5.49
C LEU A 90 7.99 0.95 6.25
N ARG A 91 7.99 -0.06 7.12
CA ARG A 91 9.16 -0.58 7.82
C ARG A 91 9.32 -2.05 7.50
N ARG A 92 10.56 -2.44 7.21
CA ARG A 92 10.92 -3.83 6.99
C ARG A 92 10.90 -4.60 8.32
N VAL A 93 10.22 -5.74 8.33
CA VAL A 93 10.17 -6.67 9.46
C VAL A 93 10.50 -8.11 9.06
N GLY A 94 10.69 -8.38 7.77
CA GLY A 94 10.94 -9.72 7.24
C GLY A 94 12.17 -10.42 7.85
N GLY A 95 12.02 -11.70 8.16
CA GLY A 95 13.01 -12.55 8.82
C GLY A 95 12.40 -13.85 9.37
N ALA A 96 13.18 -14.61 10.14
CA ALA A 96 12.67 -15.88 10.69
C ALA A 96 11.47 -15.64 11.62
N GLY A 97 10.33 -16.31 11.35
CA GLY A 97 9.12 -16.24 12.18
C GLY A 97 8.19 -15.06 11.87
N ASP A 98 8.38 -14.38 10.73
CA ASP A 98 7.57 -13.24 10.27
C ASP A 98 6.20 -13.61 9.67
N TYR A 99 5.86 -14.91 9.63
CA TYR A 99 4.66 -15.44 9.00
C TYR A 99 4.48 -15.01 7.52
N GLY A 100 5.58 -14.71 6.83
CA GLY A 100 5.60 -14.24 5.45
C GLY A 100 5.25 -12.77 5.28
N ILE A 101 5.36 -11.96 6.34
CA ILE A 101 5.21 -10.49 6.30
C ILE A 101 6.58 -9.85 6.19
N ASP A 102 6.85 -9.20 5.06
CA ASP A 102 8.14 -8.58 4.82
C ASP A 102 8.17 -7.11 5.27
N LEU A 103 7.06 -6.39 5.07
CA LEU A 103 6.90 -4.99 5.46
C LEU A 103 5.60 -4.76 6.26
N LEU A 104 5.66 -3.84 7.22
CA LEU A 104 4.51 -3.33 7.96
C LEU A 104 4.48 -1.82 7.90
N GLY A 105 3.30 -1.24 7.99
CA GLY A 105 3.20 0.20 7.99
C GLY A 105 1.80 0.75 7.98
N SER A 106 1.71 1.98 7.48
CA SER A 106 0.45 2.68 7.22
C SER A 106 0.37 3.19 5.78
N TRP A 107 -0.85 3.36 5.30
CA TRP A 107 -1.15 3.95 4.01
C TRP A 107 -2.14 5.11 4.19
N SER A 108 -1.65 6.32 3.98
CA SER A 108 -2.44 7.54 3.98
C SER A 108 -3.15 7.68 2.64
N VAL A 109 -4.48 7.64 2.68
CA VAL A 109 -5.34 7.76 1.50
C VAL A 109 -6.45 8.78 1.75
N PRO A 110 -6.92 9.50 0.71
CA PRO A 110 -7.93 10.56 0.86
C PRO A 110 -9.34 10.03 1.21
N SER A 111 -9.53 8.72 1.22
CA SER A 111 -10.79 8.04 1.49
C SER A 111 -11.10 7.87 2.97
N THR A 112 -10.11 8.01 3.84
CA THR A 112 -10.24 7.89 5.31
C THR A 112 -9.42 9.00 6.00
N PRO A 113 -9.90 9.57 7.11
CA PRO A 113 -9.14 10.56 7.88
C PRO A 113 -7.94 9.94 8.63
N GLN A 114 -8.00 8.64 8.93
CA GLN A 114 -6.92 7.92 9.61
C GLN A 114 -6.21 7.00 8.61
N PRO A 115 -4.87 6.93 8.62
CA PRO A 115 -4.13 6.01 7.77
C PRO A 115 -4.57 4.56 7.96
N LEU A 116 -4.70 3.84 6.85
CA LEU A 116 -4.98 2.41 6.87
C LEU A 116 -3.74 1.67 7.35
N ARG A 117 -3.90 0.60 8.14
CA ARG A 117 -2.76 -0.25 8.51
C ARG A 117 -2.49 -1.24 7.38
N VAL A 118 -1.22 -1.45 7.05
CA VAL A 118 -0.85 -2.34 5.94
C VAL A 118 0.20 -3.35 6.35
N LEU A 119 0.02 -4.58 5.89
CA LEU A 119 1.02 -5.64 5.88
C LEU A 119 1.31 -6.02 4.43
N LEU A 120 2.58 -6.23 4.10
CA LEU A 120 3.00 -6.51 2.75
C LEU A 120 3.89 -7.74 2.72
N GLN A 121 3.63 -8.58 1.73
CA GLN A 121 4.50 -9.67 1.33
C GLN A 121 5.15 -9.30 -0.01
N CYS A 122 6.47 -9.32 -0.06
CA CYS A 122 7.28 -9.03 -1.24
C CYS A 122 7.78 -10.35 -1.85
N LYS A 123 7.59 -10.52 -3.15
CA LYS A 123 8.08 -11.70 -3.87
C LYS A 123 8.97 -11.29 -5.04
N ALA A 124 10.27 -11.23 -4.76
CA ALA A 124 11.31 -10.95 -5.75
C ALA A 124 11.53 -12.15 -6.68
N SER A 125 11.81 -11.90 -7.95
CA SER A 125 12.41 -12.89 -8.85
C SER A 125 13.93 -12.67 -8.87
N SER A 126 14.70 -13.74 -8.89
CA SER A 126 16.16 -13.71 -9.06
C SER A 126 16.56 -14.49 -10.32
N ALA A 127 17.84 -14.39 -10.70
CA ALA A 127 18.39 -15.16 -11.81
C ALA A 127 18.27 -16.68 -11.59
N THR A 128 18.37 -17.12 -10.34
CA THR A 128 18.36 -18.53 -9.94
C THR A 128 16.98 -19.03 -9.51
N SER A 129 16.05 -18.13 -9.17
CA SER A 129 14.69 -18.47 -8.75
C SER A 129 13.67 -17.54 -9.39
N LYS A 130 12.85 -18.10 -10.29
CA LYS A 130 11.67 -17.41 -10.80
C LYS A 130 10.57 -17.49 -9.74
N ALA A 131 10.16 -16.35 -9.20
CA ALA A 131 8.99 -16.30 -8.33
C ALA A 131 7.76 -16.84 -9.08
N ARG A 132 7.18 -17.91 -8.54
CA ARG A 132 5.90 -18.47 -8.98
C ARG A 132 4.79 -17.63 -8.37
N ILE A 133 4.28 -16.67 -9.15
CA ILE A 133 3.17 -15.79 -8.76
C ILE A 133 1.88 -16.40 -9.29
N GLY A 134 0.92 -16.69 -8.40
CA GLY A 134 -0.32 -17.37 -8.76
C GLY A 134 -1.34 -17.42 -7.62
N PRO A 135 -2.45 -18.15 -7.79
CA PRO A 135 -3.48 -18.26 -6.74
C PRO A 135 -2.96 -18.78 -5.40
N ALA A 136 -1.86 -19.55 -5.39
CA ALA A 136 -1.23 -20.01 -4.17
C ALA A 136 -0.63 -18.85 -3.35
N THR A 137 0.00 -17.85 -3.99
CA THR A 137 0.61 -16.71 -3.27
C THR A 137 -0.44 -15.81 -2.64
N ILE A 138 -1.65 -15.73 -3.22
CA ILE A 138 -2.77 -15.05 -2.57
C ILE A 138 -3.19 -15.78 -1.29
N ARG A 139 -3.30 -17.11 -1.33
CA ARG A 139 -3.60 -17.92 -0.13
C ARG A 139 -2.50 -17.88 0.92
N GLU A 140 -1.23 -17.81 0.49
CA GLU A 140 -0.10 -17.55 1.40
C GLU A 140 -0.30 -16.21 2.15
N LEU A 141 -0.66 -15.15 1.43
CA LEU A 141 -0.94 -13.84 2.02
C LEU A 141 -2.18 -13.84 2.93
N GLU A 142 -3.23 -14.61 2.63
CA GLU A 142 -4.36 -14.82 3.55
C GLU A 142 -3.88 -15.37 4.91
N GLY A 143 -2.92 -16.29 4.89
CA GLY A 143 -2.30 -16.83 6.10
C GLY A 143 -1.55 -15.78 6.93
N ALA A 144 -0.98 -14.77 6.27
CA ALA A 144 -0.23 -13.70 6.94
C ALA A 144 -1.13 -12.86 7.86
N PHE A 145 -2.42 -12.69 7.56
CA PHE A 145 -3.36 -12.00 8.46
C PHE A 145 -3.50 -12.69 9.82
N VAL A 146 -3.42 -14.03 9.84
CA VAL A 146 -3.50 -14.80 11.08
C VAL A 146 -2.24 -14.60 11.93
N GLY A 147 -1.08 -14.54 11.27
CA GLY A 147 0.24 -14.33 11.90
C GLY A 147 0.60 -12.88 12.20
N ALA A 148 -0.19 -11.90 11.72
CA ALA A 148 0.12 -10.48 11.84
C ALA A 148 0.37 -10.05 13.29
N PRO A 149 1.28 -9.11 13.59
CA PRO A 149 1.54 -8.69 14.96
C PRO A 149 0.39 -7.82 15.53
N PRO A 150 0.37 -7.60 16.86
CA PRO A 150 -0.57 -6.65 17.48
C PRO A 150 -0.53 -5.29 16.78
N GLY A 151 -1.70 -4.72 16.50
CA GLY A 151 -1.83 -3.52 15.68
C GLY A 151 -2.20 -3.82 14.23
N TRP A 152 -1.74 -4.92 13.63
CA TRP A 152 -2.09 -5.31 12.25
C TRP A 152 -3.09 -6.46 12.20
N ARG A 153 -4.02 -6.51 13.16
CA ARG A 153 -5.13 -7.47 13.22
C ARG A 153 -6.46 -6.74 13.29
N GLY A 154 -7.50 -7.37 12.73
CA GLY A 154 -8.87 -6.86 12.78
C GLY A 154 -9.20 -5.90 11.64
N SER A 155 -10.10 -4.95 11.93
CA SER A 155 -10.53 -3.92 10.98
C SER A 155 -9.44 -2.90 10.71
N ASN A 156 -9.56 -2.18 9.60
CA ASN A 156 -8.64 -1.15 9.13
C ASN A 156 -7.23 -1.70 8.81
N VAL A 157 -7.16 -2.96 8.38
CA VAL A 157 -5.91 -3.63 7.99
C VAL A 157 -6.04 -4.18 6.57
N LEU A 158 -5.07 -3.85 5.71
CA LEU A 158 -4.95 -4.38 4.36
C LEU A 158 -3.69 -5.21 4.19
N GLY A 159 -3.83 -6.31 3.46
CA GLY A 159 -2.73 -7.17 3.03
C GLY A 159 -2.40 -6.95 1.57
N LEU A 160 -1.14 -6.66 1.24
CA LEU A 160 -0.72 -6.42 -0.14
C LEU A 160 0.36 -7.40 -0.57
N LEU A 161 0.14 -8.06 -1.71
CA LEU A 161 1.17 -8.86 -2.37
C LEU A 161 1.91 -7.96 -3.37
N VAL A 162 3.22 -7.77 -3.18
CA VAL A 162 4.06 -6.99 -4.08
C VAL A 162 5.00 -7.91 -4.84
N THR A 163 5.00 -7.83 -6.18
CA THR A 163 5.84 -8.66 -7.03
C THR A 163 6.41 -7.87 -8.21
N GLN A 164 7.43 -8.40 -8.86
CA GLN A 164 8.01 -7.80 -10.07
C GLN A 164 7.21 -8.11 -11.35
N LYS A 165 6.13 -8.89 -11.24
CA LYS A 165 5.30 -9.31 -12.37
C LYS A 165 3.90 -8.72 -12.24
N ALA A 166 3.26 -8.47 -13.38
CA ALA A 166 1.85 -8.12 -13.40
C ALA A 166 0.98 -9.27 -12.88
N ALA A 167 -0.17 -8.94 -12.31
CA ALA A 167 -1.15 -9.93 -11.86
C ALA A 167 -1.68 -10.72 -13.07
N THR A 168 -1.63 -12.04 -12.98
CA THR A 168 -2.29 -12.91 -13.96
C THR A 168 -3.79 -12.98 -13.68
N LYS A 169 -4.59 -13.45 -14.64
CA LYS A 169 -6.02 -13.70 -14.41
C LYS A 169 -6.28 -14.56 -13.17
N GLY A 170 -5.49 -15.62 -12.95
CA GLY A 170 -5.64 -16.47 -11.76
C GLY A 170 -5.36 -15.73 -10.46
N VAL A 171 -4.40 -14.80 -10.43
CA VAL A 171 -4.12 -13.94 -9.27
C VAL A 171 -5.31 -13.00 -9.01
N VAL A 172 -5.79 -12.32 -10.05
CA VAL A 172 -6.95 -11.41 -9.95
C VAL A 172 -8.19 -12.14 -9.47
N ASP A 173 -8.51 -13.29 -10.08
CA ASP A 173 -9.68 -14.11 -9.71
C ASP A 173 -9.57 -14.63 -8.27
N SER A 174 -8.36 -15.02 -7.82
CA SER A 174 -8.13 -15.46 -6.43
C SER A 174 -8.25 -14.30 -5.44
N LEU A 175 -7.66 -13.14 -5.77
CA LEU A 175 -7.72 -11.92 -4.96
C LEU A 175 -9.18 -11.47 -4.73
N GLY A 176 -9.99 -11.50 -5.80
CA GLY A 176 -11.41 -11.13 -5.74
C GLY A 176 -12.30 -12.08 -4.93
N ARG A 177 -11.88 -13.35 -4.74
CA ARG A 177 -12.61 -14.34 -3.93
C ARG A 177 -12.22 -14.34 -2.46
N SER A 178 -11.07 -13.74 -2.12
CA SER A 178 -10.62 -13.66 -0.74
C SER A 178 -11.62 -12.88 0.11
N ARG A 179 -11.80 -13.33 1.36
CA ARG A 179 -12.62 -12.63 2.35
C ARG A 179 -11.81 -11.57 3.11
N TRP A 180 -10.50 -11.54 2.93
CA TRP A 180 -9.62 -10.58 3.56
C TRP A 180 -9.49 -9.30 2.71
N PRO A 181 -9.32 -8.12 3.32
CA PRO A 181 -9.08 -6.86 2.61
C PRO A 181 -7.70 -6.87 1.96
N MET A 182 -7.63 -7.10 0.64
CA MET A 182 -6.37 -7.42 -0.02
C MET A 182 -6.14 -6.64 -1.31
N GLY A 183 -4.86 -6.45 -1.62
CA GLY A 183 -4.40 -5.89 -2.88
C GLY A 183 -3.18 -6.58 -3.45
N PHE A 184 -2.87 -6.22 -4.69
CA PHE A 184 -1.70 -6.68 -5.43
C PHE A 184 -1.02 -5.48 -6.09
N ILE A 185 0.30 -5.45 -6.02
CA ILE A 185 1.13 -4.41 -6.61
C ILE A 185 2.20 -5.05 -7.50
N SER A 186 2.32 -4.57 -8.73
CA SER A 186 3.47 -4.85 -9.58
C SER A 186 4.49 -3.71 -9.43
N CYS A 187 5.63 -4.00 -8.80
CA CYS A 187 6.75 -3.09 -8.64
C CYS A 187 8.00 -3.74 -9.21
N LEU A 188 8.57 -3.16 -10.26
CA LEU A 188 9.80 -3.65 -10.89
C LEU A 188 11.01 -3.46 -9.97
N SER A 189 12.13 -4.10 -10.32
CA SER A 189 13.38 -4.06 -9.54
C SER A 189 14.02 -2.67 -9.48
N ASP A 190 13.67 -1.78 -10.40
CA ASP A 190 14.10 -0.37 -10.43
C ASP A 190 13.18 0.56 -9.59
N GLY A 191 12.15 0.01 -8.94
CA GLY A 191 11.16 0.75 -8.17
C GLY A 191 9.98 1.30 -8.99
N SER A 192 9.94 1.03 -10.30
CA SER A 192 8.84 1.44 -11.14
C SER A 192 7.58 0.63 -10.82
N VAL A 193 6.56 1.29 -10.26
CA VAL A 193 5.25 0.67 -9.99
C VAL A 193 4.38 0.70 -11.25
N GLN A 194 3.99 -0.48 -11.72
CA GLN A 194 3.31 -0.70 -13.00
C GLN A 194 1.82 -1.04 -12.83
N GLN A 195 1.43 -1.58 -11.68
CA GLN A 195 0.05 -1.99 -11.43
C GLN A 195 -0.25 -1.92 -9.93
N MET A 196 -1.47 -1.48 -9.61
CA MET A 196 -2.08 -1.64 -8.30
C MET A 196 -3.52 -2.11 -8.53
N ILE A 197 -3.95 -3.13 -7.81
CA ILE A 197 -5.32 -3.65 -7.81
C ILE A 197 -5.69 -4.08 -6.40
N TRP A 198 -6.97 -4.07 -6.07
CA TRP A 198 -7.47 -4.53 -4.78
C TRP A 198 -8.88 -5.14 -4.91
N ASN A 199 -9.30 -5.90 -3.92
CA ASN A 199 -10.61 -6.55 -3.91
C ASN A 199 -11.69 -5.68 -3.25
N ALA A 200 -12.95 -6.10 -3.36
CA ALA A 200 -14.09 -5.40 -2.77
C ALA A 200 -13.95 -5.24 -1.23
N LYS A 201 -13.30 -6.20 -0.56
CA LYS A 201 -13.06 -6.11 0.89
C LYS A 201 -12.10 -4.98 1.26
N ALA A 202 -11.09 -4.71 0.42
CA ALA A 202 -10.24 -3.55 0.59
C ALA A 202 -11.00 -2.23 0.38
N GLU A 203 -11.99 -2.20 -0.51
CA GLU A 203 -12.87 -1.03 -0.67
C GLU A 203 -13.70 -0.79 0.58
N GLU A 204 -14.29 -1.85 1.15
CA GLU A 204 -15.05 -1.81 2.40
C GLU A 204 -14.22 -1.29 3.59
N GLU A 205 -12.93 -1.63 3.67
CA GLU A 205 -12.02 -1.16 4.73
C GLU A 205 -11.57 0.30 4.56
N GLY A 206 -11.83 0.91 3.42
CA GLY A 206 -11.52 2.33 3.21
C GLY A 206 -10.87 2.66 1.89
N LEU A 207 -10.76 1.76 0.91
CA LEU A 207 -10.35 2.13 -0.45
C LEU A 207 -11.52 2.53 -1.37
N ALA A 208 -12.76 2.55 -0.87
CA ALA A 208 -13.94 2.88 -1.67
C ALA A 208 -13.82 4.27 -2.33
N GLY A 209 -13.78 4.31 -3.66
CA GLY A 209 -13.62 5.53 -4.46
C GLY A 209 -12.18 5.90 -4.79
N LEU A 210 -11.20 5.19 -4.23
CA LEU A 210 -9.82 5.23 -4.70
C LEU A 210 -9.76 4.49 -6.04
N GLY A 211 -8.82 4.86 -6.89
CA GLY A 211 -8.59 4.22 -8.18
C GLY A 211 -7.16 4.39 -8.63
N VAL A 212 -6.85 3.81 -9.78
CA VAL A 212 -5.52 3.81 -10.37
C VAL A 212 -5.63 4.28 -11.81
N ALA A 213 -4.80 5.24 -12.19
CA ALA A 213 -4.70 5.73 -13.56
C ALA A 213 -3.24 5.71 -14.02
N VAL A 214 -3.06 5.67 -15.34
CA VAL A 214 -1.74 5.76 -15.96
C VAL A 214 -1.60 7.15 -16.56
N ARG A 215 -0.63 7.92 -16.07
CA ARG A 215 -0.22 9.19 -16.66
C ARG A 215 0.81 8.92 -17.74
N ARG A 216 0.52 9.32 -18.98
CA ARG A 216 1.50 9.31 -20.07
C ARG A 216 2.32 10.61 -19.99
N SER A 217 3.62 10.50 -19.76
CA SER A 217 4.52 11.64 -19.91
C SER A 217 4.73 11.95 -21.40
N THR A 218 4.78 13.24 -21.74
CA THR A 218 5.02 13.72 -23.11
C THR A 218 6.51 13.77 -23.47
N THR A 219 7.41 13.69 -22.48
CA THR A 219 8.86 13.91 -22.65
C THR A 219 9.73 12.67 -22.41
N ARG A 220 9.19 11.63 -21.78
CA ARG A 220 9.81 10.30 -21.68
C ARG A 220 8.76 9.26 -22.01
N ALA A 221 9.13 8.21 -22.74
CA ALA A 221 8.30 7.03 -22.99
C ALA A 221 7.98 6.21 -21.71
N GLN A 222 7.97 6.84 -20.54
CA GLN A 222 7.66 6.25 -19.25
C GLN A 222 6.22 6.58 -18.88
N GLN A 223 5.42 5.52 -18.79
CA GLN A 223 4.09 5.55 -18.19
C GLN A 223 4.26 5.57 -16.67
N GLU A 224 3.64 6.53 -16.00
CA GLU A 224 3.69 6.63 -14.54
C GLU A 224 2.32 6.32 -13.96
N LEU A 225 2.28 5.36 -13.04
CA LEU A 225 1.08 5.01 -12.31
C LEU A 225 0.78 6.08 -11.25
N MET A 226 -0.46 6.52 -11.18
CA MET A 226 -0.94 7.49 -10.20
C MET A 226 -2.25 7.01 -9.54
N LEU A 227 -2.45 7.41 -8.29
CA LEU A 227 -3.71 7.17 -7.59
C LEU A 227 -4.73 8.23 -7.97
N THR A 228 -6.00 7.83 -7.99
CA THR A 228 -7.13 8.73 -8.19
C THR A 228 -8.10 8.62 -7.02
N TRP A 229 -8.75 9.72 -6.68
CA TRP A 229 -9.82 9.78 -5.69
C TRP A 229 -11.09 10.32 -6.35
N LYS A 230 -12.15 9.52 -6.33
CA LYS A 230 -13.44 9.83 -6.98
C LYS A 230 -13.25 10.28 -8.45
N GLY A 231 -12.32 9.61 -9.15
CA GLY A 231 -12.00 9.86 -10.55
C GLY A 231 -11.07 11.04 -10.83
N GLN A 232 -10.62 11.78 -9.81
CA GLN A 232 -9.64 12.87 -9.94
C GLN A 232 -8.26 12.42 -9.46
N PRO A 233 -7.14 13.00 -9.95
CA PRO A 233 -5.82 12.71 -9.40
C PRO A 233 -5.79 12.91 -7.87
N ALA A 234 -5.33 11.90 -7.13
CA ALA A 234 -5.12 12.01 -5.70
C ALA A 234 -3.82 12.79 -5.46
N MET A 235 -3.92 13.94 -4.79
CA MET A 235 -2.75 14.62 -4.24
C MET A 235 -2.44 13.95 -2.91
N LEU A 236 -1.25 13.38 -2.81
CA LEU A 236 -0.74 12.73 -1.60
C LEU A 236 0.44 13.58 -1.15
N ASP A 237 0.37 14.03 0.10
CA ASP A 237 1.40 14.87 0.73
C ASP A 237 2.57 14.02 1.25
#